data_AF-A0A851LJK2-F1
#
_entry.id   AF-A0A851LJK2-F1
#
_cell.length_a   1.000
_cell.length_b   1.000
_cell.length_c   1.000
_cell.angle_alpha   90.00
_cell.angle_beta   90.00
_cell.angle_gamma   90.00
#
_symmetry.space_group_name_H-M   'P 1'
#
loop_
_entity.id
_entity.type
_entity.pdbx_description
1 polymer ?
#
loop_
_entity_poly.entity_id
_entity_poly.type
_entity_poly.pdbx_seq_one_letter_code
_entity_poly.pdbx_strand_id
1 'polypeptide(L)'
;QGNMAFTGKYEFESDENYDNFVQKIGLPSDKIELGRNCKIVTEVVQNGNDFTWTQHFPGGRSTTNTFTVDKEADIETMGGKKFK
;
A
#
# COMPACT_ATOMS: atom_id res chain seq x y z
N GLN A 1 20.62 3.53 18.95
CA GLN A 1 19.20 3.88 18.73
C GLN A 1 18.75 3.09 17.51
N GLY A 2 17.95 2.05 17.70
CA GLY A 2 17.37 1.29 16.59
C GLY A 2 16.38 2.21 15.89
N ASN A 3 16.77 2.77 14.75
CA ASN A 3 15.97 3.78 14.08
C ASN A 3 14.84 3.06 13.34
N MET A 4 13.59 3.33 13.72
CA MET A 4 12.41 2.87 13.00
C MET A 4 12.28 3.71 11.73
N ALA A 5 13.17 3.44 10.76
CA ALA A 5 13.41 4.29 9.60
C ALA A 5 12.18 4.46 8.70
N PHE A 6 11.25 3.51 8.76
CA PHE A 6 10.01 3.54 7.98
C PHE A 6 8.84 4.17 8.72
N THR A 7 8.96 4.45 10.02
CA THR A 7 7.85 5.08 10.77
C THR A 7 7.63 6.50 10.27
N GLY A 8 6.42 6.77 9.76
CA GLY A 8 6.09 8.07 9.20
C GLY A 8 4.81 8.08 8.36
N LYS A 9 4.50 9.26 7.83
CA LYS A 9 3.45 9.49 6.84
C LYS A 9 4.08 9.95 5.53
N TYR A 10 3.69 9.31 4.45
CA TYR A 10 4.23 9.50 3.11
C TYR A 10 3.09 9.84 2.18
N GLU A 11 3.23 10.91 1.41
CA GLU A 11 2.29 11.24 0.33
C GLU A 11 2.87 10.74 -0.99
N PHE A 12 2.00 10.17 -1.83
CA PHE A 12 2.38 9.78 -3.17
C PHE A 12 2.85 11.00 -3.99
N GLU A 13 4.09 10.96 -4.48
CA GLU A 13 4.68 12.01 -5.31
C GLU A 13 4.61 11.68 -6.80
N SER A 14 5.11 10.50 -7.20
CA SER A 14 5.17 10.06 -8.59
C SER A 14 5.30 8.53 -8.72
N ASP A 15 4.90 7.99 -9.87
CA ASP A 15 5.14 6.60 -10.27
C ASP A 15 5.83 6.53 -11.64
N GLU A 16 6.39 5.35 -11.95
CA GLU A 16 6.90 5.01 -13.27
C GLU A 16 6.32 3.67 -13.71
N ASN A 17 5.83 3.57 -14.95
CA ASN A 17 5.29 2.35 -15.55
C ASN A 17 4.04 1.73 -14.86
N TYR A 18 3.27 2.52 -14.10
CA TYR A 18 2.09 2.03 -13.38
C TYR A 18 1.08 1.30 -14.27
N ASP A 19 0.71 1.85 -15.43
CA ASP A 19 -0.25 1.22 -16.35
C ASP A 19 0.18 -0.17 -16.79
N ASN A 20 1.45 -0.33 -17.13
CA ASN A 20 1.98 -1.60 -17.60
C ASN A 20 1.91 -2.63 -16.46
N PHE A 21 2.27 -2.23 -15.23
CA PHE A 21 2.12 -3.09 -14.06
C PHE A 21 0.66 -3.50 -13.83
N VAL A 22 -0.27 -2.55 -13.83
CA VAL A 22 -1.69 -2.78 -13.55
C VAL A 22 -2.35 -3.67 -14.61
N GLN A 23 -2.02 -3.47 -15.89
CA GLN A 23 -2.46 -4.35 -16.98
C GLN A 23 -1.92 -5.77 -16.82
N LYS A 24 -0.66 -5.94 -16.44
CA LYS A 24 -0.03 -7.26 -16.26
C LYS A 24 -0.64 -8.06 -15.11
N ILE A 25 -1.09 -7.38 -14.05
CA ILE A 25 -1.81 -8.03 -12.94
C ILE A 25 -3.31 -8.20 -13.20
N GLY A 26 -3.78 -7.89 -14.42
CA GLY A 26 -5.15 -8.16 -14.88
C GLY A 26 -6.21 -7.21 -14.34
N LEU A 27 -5.82 -6.04 -13.85
CA LEU A 27 -6.76 -5.02 -13.43
C LEU A 27 -7.29 -4.25 -14.65
N PRO A 28 -8.61 -3.97 -14.70
CA PRO A 28 -9.22 -3.30 -15.85
C PRO A 28 -8.82 -1.83 -15.94
N SER A 29 -8.87 -1.26 -17.15
CA SER A 29 -8.32 0.08 -17.44
C SER A 29 -9.01 1.22 -16.69
N ASP A 30 -10.27 1.06 -16.29
CA ASP A 30 -11.01 1.98 -15.44
C ASP A 30 -10.40 2.10 -14.02
N LYS A 31 -9.80 1.02 -13.51
CA LYS A 31 -9.06 1.03 -12.24
C LYS A 31 -7.68 1.68 -12.38
N ILE A 32 -7.09 1.69 -13.58
CA ILE A 32 -5.79 2.33 -13.86
C ILE A 32 -5.90 3.85 -13.70
N GLU A 33 -6.91 4.47 -14.31
CA GLU A 33 -7.11 5.92 -14.21
C GLU A 33 -7.41 6.37 -12.78
N LEU A 34 -8.20 5.57 -12.05
CA LEU A 34 -8.47 5.85 -10.64
C LEU A 34 -7.17 5.79 -9.82
N GLY A 35 -6.35 4.76 -10.05
CA GLY A 35 -5.07 4.58 -9.37
C GLY A 35 -4.07 5.70 -9.62
N ARG A 36 -3.95 6.18 -10.86
CA ARG A 36 -3.06 7.30 -11.25
C ARG A 36 -3.37 8.61 -10.53
N ASN A 37 -4.66 8.91 -10.38
CA ASN A 37 -5.10 10.15 -9.75
C ASN A 37 -5.26 10.01 -8.23
N CYS A 38 -5.08 8.81 -7.68
CA CYS A 38 -5.18 8.57 -6.25
C CYS A 38 -3.90 9.03 -5.55
N LYS A 39 -3.94 10.25 -4.98
CA LYS A 39 -2.95 10.70 -3.99
C LYS A 39 -3.13 9.92 -2.69
N ILE A 40 -2.51 8.74 -2.61
CA ILE A 40 -2.58 7.89 -1.43
C ILE A 40 -1.61 8.42 -0.38
N VAL A 41 -2.08 8.56 0.85
CA VAL A 41 -1.21 8.78 2.01
C VAL A 41 -0.93 7.44 2.65
N THR A 42 0.33 7.08 2.77
CA THR A 42 0.78 5.85 3.44
C THR A 42 1.27 6.20 4.84
N GLU A 43 0.70 5.57 5.86
CA GLU A 43 1.12 5.67 7.24
C GLU A 43 1.70 4.34 7.69
N VAL A 44 2.94 4.39 8.17
CA VAL A 44 3.68 3.20 8.61
C VAL A 44 4.02 3.35 10.08
N VAL A 45 3.67 2.32 10.85
CA VAL A 45 4.12 2.13 12.23
C VAL A 45 5.02 0.91 12.24
N GLN A 46 6.29 1.12 12.57
CA GLN A 46 7.28 0.06 12.67
C GLN A 46 7.70 -0.16 14.13
N ASN A 47 7.63 -1.41 14.58
CA ASN A 47 8.08 -1.88 15.88
C ASN A 47 9.05 -3.06 15.69
N GLY A 48 10.30 -2.75 15.35
CA GLY A 48 11.30 -3.75 15.02
C GLY A 48 10.95 -4.43 13.69
N ASN A 49 10.56 -5.70 13.77
CA ASN A 49 10.12 -6.50 12.62
C ASN A 49 8.60 -6.48 12.41
N ASP A 50 7.85 -5.87 13.32
CA ASP A 50 6.40 -5.75 13.21
C ASP A 50 6.04 -4.43 12.51
N PHE A 51 5.20 -4.52 11.49
CA PHE A 51 4.76 -3.39 10.68
C PHE A 51 3.24 -3.31 10.68
N THR A 52 2.72 -2.11 10.88
CA THR A 52 1.34 -1.75 10.53
C THR A 52 1.41 -0.74 9.39
N TRP A 53 0.96 -1.16 8.22
CA TRP A 53 0.97 -0.40 6.99
C TRP A 53 -0.44 0.02 6.63
N THR A 54 -0.74 1.31 6.71
CA THR A 54 -2.07 1.86 6.40
C THR A 54 -2.00 2.73 5.16
N GLN A 55 -2.87 2.46 4.19
CA GLN A 55 -3.04 3.27 3.00
C GLN A 55 -4.36 4.02 3.09
N HIS A 56 -4.29 5.35 3.05
CA HIS A 56 -5.44 6.25 3.06
C HIS A 56 -5.73 6.68 1.63
N PHE A 57 -6.87 6.24 1.10
CA PHE A 57 -7.32 6.57 -0.26
C PHE A 57 -8.16 7.85 -0.26
N PRO A 58 -8.12 8.62 -1.36
CA PRO A 58 -9.10 9.69 -1.58
C PRO A 58 -10.54 9.17 -1.45
N GLY A 59 -11.41 9.95 -0.80
CA GLY A 59 -12.79 9.53 -0.49
C GLY A 59 -12.98 8.84 0.85
N GLY A 60 -11.94 8.81 1.71
CA GLY A 60 -12.05 8.41 3.12
C GLY A 60 -11.98 6.91 3.38
N ARG A 61 -11.78 6.08 2.35
CA ARG A 61 -11.48 4.66 2.52
C ARG A 61 -10.03 4.49 2.95
N SER A 62 -9.78 3.63 3.93
CA SER A 62 -8.44 3.19 4.29
C SER A 62 -8.34 1.67 4.29
N THR A 63 -7.13 1.16 4.06
CA THR A 63 -6.80 -0.26 4.18
C THR A 63 -5.56 -0.39 5.06
N THR A 64 -5.62 -1.27 6.06
CA THR A 64 -4.51 -1.50 7.00
C THR A 64 -4.10 -2.96 6.94
N ASN A 65 -2.81 -3.20 6.74
CA ASN A 65 -2.18 -4.50 6.81
C ASN A 65 -1.18 -4.54 7.97
N THR A 66 -1.22 -5.60 8.77
CA THR A 66 -0.25 -5.82 9.85
C THR A 66 0.50 -7.10 9.59
N PHE A 67 1.83 -7.05 9.63
CA PHE A 67 2.69 -8.20 9.36
C PHE A 67 3.97 -8.15 10.17
N THR A 68 4.56 -9.32 10.37
CA THR A 68 5.92 -9.46 10.91
C THR A 68 6.83 -9.94 9.78
N VAL A 69 7.99 -9.30 9.62
CA VAL A 69 9.01 -9.76 8.65
C VAL A 69 9.33 -11.24 8.87
N ASP A 70 9.43 -11.98 7.77
CA ASP A 70 9.68 -13.43 7.72
C ASP A 70 8.59 -14.32 8.34
N LYS A 71 7.36 -13.81 8.51
CA LYS A 71 6.18 -14.61 8.90
C LYS A 71 5.04 -14.45 7.90
N GLU A 72 4.33 -15.55 7.67
CA GLU A 72 3.08 -15.54 6.90
C GLU A 72 2.05 -14.63 7.58
N ALA A 73 1.36 -13.80 6.80
CA ALA A 73 0.37 -12.85 7.29
C ALA A 73 -0.77 -12.71 6.27
N ASP A 74 -1.99 -12.51 6.74
CA ASP A 74 -3.12 -12.19 5.87
C ASP A 74 -3.01 -10.73 5.41
N ILE A 75 -2.85 -10.52 4.11
CA ILE A 75 -2.69 -9.20 3.48
C ILE A 75 -3.84 -8.95 2.51
N GLU A 76 -4.35 -7.72 2.50
CA GLU A 76 -5.29 -7.23 1.50
C GLU A 76 -4.60 -6.27 0.53
N THR A 77 -4.71 -6.56 -0.77
CA THR A 77 -4.27 -5.65 -1.84
C THR A 77 -5.14 -4.40 -1.90
N MET A 78 -4.63 -3.32 -2.49
CA MET A 78 -5.42 -2.11 -2.76
C MET A 78 -6.71 -2.36 -3.56
N GLY A 79 -6.70 -3.43 -4.38
CA GLY A 79 -7.84 -3.91 -5.16
C GLY A 79 -8.82 -4.82 -4.40
N GLY A 80 -8.64 -5.02 -3.09
CA GLY A 80 -9.53 -5.81 -2.23
C GLY A 80 -9.31 -7.33 -2.28
N LYS A 81 -8.32 -7.81 -3.05
CA LYS A 81 -7.94 -9.23 -3.06
C LYS A 81 -7.09 -9.55 -1.83
N LYS A 82 -7.43 -10.62 -1.11
CA LYS A 82 -6.68 -11.12 0.05
C LYS A 82 -5.72 -12.25 -0.34
N PHE A 83 -4.57 -12.32 0.31
CA PHE A 83 -3.53 -13.33 0.10
C PHE A 83 -2.68 -13.54 1.37
N LYS A 84 -1.82 -14.56 1.35
CA LYS A 84 -0.83 -14.89 2.39
C LYS A 84 0.54 -15.05 1.75
#